data_AF-A0A937P9X4-F1
#
_entry.id   AF-A0A937P9X4-F1
#
_cell.length_a   1.000
_cell.length_b   1.000
_cell.length_c   1.000
_cell.angle_alpha   90.00
_cell.angle_beta   90.00
_cell.angle_gamma   90.00
#
_symmetry.space_group_name_H-M   'P 1'
#
loop_
_entity.id
_entity.type
_entity.pdbx_description
1 polymer ?
#
loop_
_entity_poly.entity_id
_entity_poly.type
_entity_poly.pdbx_seq_one_letter_code
_entity_poly.pdbx_strand_id
1 'polypeptide(L)'
;MNRFISIVKNSLYSLATFGVVTLLSTSSTAQVLPEYHNFATDFTKTVNLNYLLYIPPDYVPSEAWPLILFLTGQEAVDDINLIRDFGLPHAVETGMNFDYFIVAPQLPEGTHWDPDALMALTNEVINSYHIDNSFLHMTGIGDIGGWGAWETAVSYPSTFSKIAPMGAPACTEICRVGDPSIWIFHGELDDRVPVEDAENMYYELDYYCSNDNLQLTVYDSLGHNVWDQAYLEDGFLQWLTGSEPTYGTNTAQPQILNFTADITKPIDDDYLLYFPVDYGQTEHDWPLVIFLHGAGSAITNIDDIRVTGPPWLFEHGMDSDFILLCPQLYADVHWDPDRLYALMQEVISQYSVDQSRIYLTGLSRGGFGTWEFGVSYPNLFAALVPIAARDVPGVERLINSNIWIFHGALDNGVPWQGAQFMYNRLSGVDANVQLTLFAGVGHNSWDPAYNTDSLWTWLLLQQIDVVAVGENELVSFQDSSLKNNYPNPANPGTIIEWTISDTDNGKHVKLEIFDILGKSVRSLINKEQYSGNYTVNWDGRNDAGLTVPAGAYIYRLQVDGEIIDSRKILLVK
;
A
#
# COMPACT_ATOMS: atom_id res chain seq x y z
N MET A 1 56.43 -41.52 18.44
CA MET A 1 57.75 -41.91 18.96
C MET A 1 58.68 -40.70 18.81
N ASN A 2 59.14 -40.12 19.93
CA ASN A 2 60.27 -39.17 20.12
C ASN A 2 60.48 -38.06 19.07
N ARG A 3 60.11 -36.79 19.32
CA ARG A 3 60.80 -35.77 20.15
C ARG A 3 62.29 -35.57 19.79
N PHE A 4 62.63 -34.32 19.45
CA PHE A 4 63.79 -33.50 19.88
C PHE A 4 64.83 -32.98 18.86
N ILE A 5 65.14 -31.67 19.06
CA ILE A 5 66.41 -30.91 18.90
C ILE A 5 66.70 -30.26 17.52
N SER A 6 67.30 -29.07 17.38
CA SER A 6 67.40 -27.77 18.09
C SER A 6 68.45 -26.92 17.33
N ILE A 7 68.26 -25.58 17.24
CA ILE A 7 69.29 -24.50 17.31
C ILE A 7 70.29 -24.43 16.12
N VAL A 8 70.58 -23.28 15.45
CA VAL A 8 71.54 -22.21 15.82
C VAL A 8 71.44 -20.97 14.89
N LYS A 9 71.28 -19.79 15.52
CA LYS A 9 71.83 -18.40 15.34
C LYS A 9 72.33 -17.83 13.99
N ASN A 10 71.87 -16.57 13.75
CA ASN A 10 72.55 -15.30 13.36
C ASN A 10 73.90 -15.36 12.61
N SER A 11 74.22 -14.55 11.59
CA SER A 11 74.16 -13.07 11.53
C SER A 11 74.61 -12.54 10.15
N LEU A 12 73.99 -11.43 9.69
CA LEU A 12 74.56 -10.27 8.98
C LEU A 12 75.56 -10.45 7.81
N TYR A 13 75.15 -10.00 6.61
CA TYR A 13 75.96 -9.13 5.74
C TYR A 13 75.06 -8.09 5.06
N SER A 14 75.37 -6.82 5.31
CA SER A 14 74.81 -5.65 4.63
C SER A 14 75.55 -5.47 3.29
N LEU A 15 74.81 -5.33 2.20
CA LEU A 15 75.27 -4.67 0.98
C LEU A 15 74.08 -3.93 0.38
N ALA A 16 74.16 -2.60 0.44
CA ALA A 16 73.22 -1.70 -0.20
C ALA A 16 73.44 -1.74 -1.72
N THR A 17 72.39 -2.09 -2.45
CA THR A 17 72.29 -1.88 -3.90
C THR A 17 71.00 -1.13 -4.18
N PHE A 18 71.15 0.06 -4.75
CA PHE A 18 70.08 0.85 -5.34
C PHE A 18 69.40 0.03 -6.45
N GLY A 19 68.23 -0.51 -6.15
CA GLY A 19 67.31 -1.09 -7.12
C GLY A 19 66.09 -0.19 -7.23
N VAL A 20 65.84 0.33 -8.43
CA VAL A 20 64.64 1.07 -8.77
C VAL A 20 63.43 0.21 -8.42
N VAL A 21 62.69 0.60 -7.37
CA VAL A 21 61.36 0.04 -7.10
C VAL A 21 60.44 0.65 -8.13
N THR A 22 60.16 -0.10 -9.19
CA THR A 22 58.95 0.12 -9.97
C THR A 22 57.80 -0.17 -9.02
N LEU A 23 57.22 0.88 -8.43
CA LEU A 23 55.92 0.79 -7.77
C LEU A 23 54.91 0.43 -8.84
N LEU A 24 54.69 -0.88 -9.02
CA LEU A 24 53.41 -1.36 -9.51
C LEU A 24 52.44 -1.06 -8.37
N SER A 25 51.79 0.09 -8.43
CA SER A 25 50.58 0.34 -7.66
C SER A 25 49.52 -0.60 -8.21
N THR A 26 49.51 -1.84 -7.73
CA THR A 26 48.29 -2.61 -7.72
C THR A 26 47.37 -1.90 -6.75
N SER A 27 46.50 -1.03 -7.26
CA SER A 27 45.29 -0.64 -6.53
C SER A 27 44.48 -1.92 -6.37
N SER A 28 44.73 -2.66 -5.29
CA SER A 28 43.69 -3.54 -4.77
C SER A 28 42.60 -2.59 -4.30
N THR A 29 41.55 -2.41 -5.09
CA THR A 29 40.30 -1.88 -4.57
C THR A 29 39.96 -2.77 -3.38
N ALA A 30 40.02 -2.21 -2.17
CA ALA A 30 39.62 -2.96 -0.99
C ALA A 30 38.16 -3.38 -1.22
N GLN A 31 37.87 -4.68 -1.09
CA GLN A 31 36.51 -5.18 -1.23
C GLN A 31 35.67 -4.51 -0.13
N VAL A 32 34.65 -3.75 -0.53
CA VAL A 32 33.66 -3.22 0.42
C VAL A 32 32.86 -4.43 0.92
N LEU A 33 32.86 -4.65 2.22
CA LEU A 33 32.11 -5.72 2.87
C LEU A 33 31.03 -5.09 3.77
N PRO A 34 29.88 -5.75 3.96
CA PRO A 34 28.84 -5.23 4.83
C PRO A 34 29.24 -5.28 6.30
N GLU A 35 28.63 -4.38 7.07
CA GLU A 35 28.45 -4.58 8.50
C GLU A 35 27.19 -5.40 8.77
N TYR A 36 27.27 -6.35 9.70
CA TYR A 36 26.16 -7.22 10.11
C TYR A 36 25.58 -6.69 11.40
N HIS A 37 24.27 -6.48 11.41
CA HIS A 37 23.56 -5.90 12.53
C HIS A 37 22.30 -6.70 12.85
N ASN A 38 21.81 -6.56 14.08
CA ASN A 38 20.54 -7.09 14.55
C ASN A 38 19.77 -5.93 15.20
N PHE A 39 18.48 -5.83 14.89
CA PHE A 39 17.57 -4.84 15.43
C PHE A 39 16.42 -5.54 16.13
N ALA A 40 16.38 -5.41 17.47
CA ALA A 40 15.31 -5.93 18.29
C ALA A 40 14.62 -4.82 19.06
N THR A 41 13.31 -4.67 18.87
CA THR A 41 12.49 -3.65 19.53
C THR A 41 11.04 -4.10 19.64
N ASP A 42 10.23 -3.38 20.42
CA ASP A 42 8.77 -3.48 20.35
C ASP A 42 8.24 -2.30 19.54
N PHE A 43 7.72 -2.56 18.34
CA PHE A 43 7.05 -1.54 17.54
C PHE A 43 5.60 -1.39 17.98
N THR A 44 5.18 -0.18 18.30
CA THR A 44 3.80 0.11 18.70
C THR A 44 3.18 1.13 17.75
N LYS A 45 2.01 0.81 17.19
CA LYS A 45 1.17 1.74 16.43
C LYS A 45 -0.19 1.91 17.12
N THR A 46 -0.69 3.15 17.13
CA THR A 46 -2.07 3.42 17.55
C THR A 46 -2.98 3.30 16.34
N VAL A 47 -3.99 2.43 16.43
CA VAL A 47 -5.03 2.28 15.41
C VAL A 47 -6.31 2.95 15.87
N ASN A 48 -7.02 3.58 14.94
CA ASN A 48 -8.33 4.17 15.18
C ASN A 48 -9.27 3.79 14.02
N LEU A 49 -10.35 3.07 14.33
CA LEU A 49 -11.34 2.63 13.36
C LEU A 49 -12.73 3.03 13.82
N ASN A 50 -13.48 3.72 12.96
CA ASN A 50 -14.92 3.71 13.06
C ASN A 50 -15.44 2.41 12.45
N TYR A 51 -16.53 1.87 12.98
CA TYR A 51 -17.13 0.67 12.45
C TYR A 51 -18.64 0.64 12.67
N LEU A 52 -19.35 -0.02 11.76
CA LEU A 52 -20.73 -0.41 11.94
C LEU A 52 -20.77 -1.75 12.67
N LEU A 53 -21.55 -1.81 13.74
CA LEU A 53 -21.85 -3.04 14.47
C LEU A 53 -23.35 -3.36 14.36
N TYR A 54 -23.67 -4.46 13.70
CA TYR A 54 -24.99 -5.07 13.79
C TYR A 54 -25.00 -6.10 14.92
N ILE A 55 -25.98 -5.97 15.81
CA ILE A 55 -26.25 -6.91 16.91
C ILE A 55 -27.58 -7.59 16.59
N PRO A 56 -27.64 -8.93 16.54
CA PRO A 56 -28.89 -9.66 16.36
C PRO A 56 -29.97 -9.23 17.37
N PRO A 57 -31.22 -8.97 16.94
CA PRO A 57 -32.31 -8.58 17.84
C PRO A 57 -32.56 -9.56 18.99
N ASP A 58 -32.30 -10.84 18.74
CA ASP A 58 -32.50 -11.94 19.69
C ASP A 58 -31.21 -12.33 20.43
N TYR A 59 -30.18 -11.47 20.41
CA TYR A 59 -28.91 -11.74 21.08
C TYR A 59 -29.10 -12.05 22.58
N VAL A 60 -28.58 -13.21 23.00
CA VAL A 60 -28.56 -13.66 24.39
C VAL A 60 -27.11 -13.71 24.87
N PRO A 61 -26.69 -12.86 25.83
CA PRO A 61 -25.31 -12.83 26.29
C PRO A 61 -24.79 -14.14 26.88
N SER A 62 -25.63 -15.08 27.30
CA SER A 62 -25.15 -16.38 27.83
C SER A 62 -24.87 -17.43 26.74
N GLU A 63 -25.23 -17.14 25.49
CA GLU A 63 -25.05 -18.05 24.35
C GLU A 63 -23.87 -17.60 23.50
N ALA A 64 -23.29 -18.51 22.73
CA ALA A 64 -22.19 -18.21 21.83
C ALA A 64 -22.76 -17.90 20.44
N TRP A 65 -22.37 -16.77 19.86
CA TRP A 65 -22.92 -16.27 18.59
C TRP A 65 -21.86 -16.18 17.49
N PRO A 66 -22.21 -16.37 16.20
CA PRO A 66 -21.29 -16.15 15.09
C PRO A 66 -21.00 -14.67 14.85
N LEU A 67 -19.86 -14.40 14.21
CA LEU A 67 -19.43 -13.05 13.81
C LEU A 67 -18.92 -13.05 12.37
N ILE A 68 -19.36 -12.07 11.58
CA ILE A 68 -18.84 -11.78 10.25
C ILE A 68 -18.10 -10.45 10.26
N LEU A 69 -16.84 -10.46 9.85
CA LEU A 69 -16.09 -9.28 9.47
C LEU A 69 -16.36 -8.95 8.00
N PHE A 70 -16.92 -7.77 7.74
CA PHE A 70 -17.25 -7.29 6.39
C PHE A 70 -16.32 -6.14 5.99
N LEU A 71 -15.54 -6.33 4.93
CA LEU A 71 -14.56 -5.37 4.45
C LEU A 71 -15.03 -4.70 3.15
N THR A 72 -15.09 -3.37 3.15
CA THR A 72 -15.41 -2.58 1.94
C THR A 72 -14.17 -2.29 1.09
N GLY A 73 -14.42 -1.98 -0.18
CA GLY A 73 -13.47 -1.49 -1.14
C GLY A 73 -13.45 0.05 -1.24
N GLN A 74 -12.98 0.56 -2.39
CA GLN A 74 -12.88 2.00 -2.66
C GLN A 74 -14.22 2.74 -2.59
N GLU A 75 -15.34 2.04 -2.74
CA GLU A 75 -16.70 2.58 -2.78
C GLU A 75 -17.20 3.16 -1.46
N ALA A 76 -16.54 2.84 -0.33
CA ALA A 76 -16.93 3.33 1.00
C ALA A 76 -15.74 3.87 1.82
N VAL A 77 -14.71 4.39 1.15
CA VAL A 77 -13.55 5.03 1.78
C VAL A 77 -13.96 6.33 2.48
N ASP A 78 -13.45 6.54 3.69
CA ASP A 78 -13.56 7.79 4.47
C ASP A 78 -14.98 8.30 4.79
N ASP A 79 -16.03 7.51 4.52
CA ASP A 79 -17.38 7.76 5.04
C ASP A 79 -18.05 6.47 5.53
N ILE A 80 -18.18 6.35 6.86
CA ILE A 80 -18.85 5.24 7.54
C ILE A 80 -20.30 5.02 7.06
N ASN A 81 -20.97 6.06 6.54
CA ASN A 81 -22.35 5.95 6.07
C ASN A 81 -22.43 5.25 4.71
N LEU A 82 -21.41 5.38 3.85
CA LEU A 82 -21.40 4.71 2.55
C LEU A 82 -21.38 3.19 2.70
N ILE A 83 -20.81 2.67 3.78
CA ILE A 83 -20.79 1.23 4.08
C ILE A 83 -22.22 0.64 4.10
N ARG A 84 -23.22 1.44 4.52
CA ARG A 84 -24.63 1.03 4.60
C ARG A 84 -25.27 0.75 3.23
N ASP A 85 -24.64 1.18 2.14
CA ASP A 85 -25.15 1.00 0.79
C ASP A 85 -24.64 -0.30 0.13
N PHE A 86 -23.78 -1.05 0.80
CA PHE A 86 -23.18 -2.27 0.25
C PHE A 86 -23.39 -3.52 1.11
N GLY A 87 -23.45 -4.67 0.43
CA GLY A 87 -23.38 -6.01 1.02
C GLY A 87 -24.27 -6.28 2.23
N LEU A 88 -23.69 -6.92 3.26
CA LEU A 88 -24.43 -7.28 4.48
C LEU A 88 -24.99 -6.06 5.24
N PRO A 89 -24.25 -4.94 5.42
CA PRO A 89 -24.81 -3.72 5.98
C PRO A 89 -26.07 -3.24 5.24
N HIS A 90 -26.06 -3.22 3.90
CA HIS A 90 -27.23 -2.85 3.11
C HIS A 90 -28.41 -3.81 3.27
N ALA A 91 -28.14 -5.11 3.37
CA ALA A 91 -29.17 -6.10 3.64
C ALA A 91 -29.89 -5.81 4.97
N VAL A 92 -29.14 -5.41 6.02
CA VAL A 92 -29.75 -4.97 7.30
C VAL A 92 -30.61 -3.72 7.12
N GLU A 93 -30.12 -2.70 6.42
CA GLU A 93 -30.87 -1.45 6.15
C GLU A 93 -32.19 -1.70 5.44
N THR A 94 -32.21 -2.66 4.51
CA THR A 94 -33.41 -3.04 3.76
C THR A 94 -34.34 -3.99 4.52
N GLY A 95 -34.01 -4.32 5.76
CA GLY A 95 -34.87 -5.01 6.71
C GLY A 95 -34.63 -6.51 6.87
N MET A 96 -33.48 -7.00 6.41
CA MET A 96 -33.03 -8.36 6.68
C MET A 96 -32.53 -8.47 8.12
N ASN A 97 -32.97 -9.52 8.82
CA ASN A 97 -32.46 -9.88 10.13
C ASN A 97 -31.57 -11.12 10.03
N PHE A 98 -30.45 -11.03 10.72
CA PHE A 98 -29.43 -12.06 10.83
C PHE A 98 -29.29 -12.55 12.27
N ASP A 99 -28.97 -13.83 12.41
CA ASP A 99 -28.67 -14.53 13.67
C ASP A 99 -27.17 -14.54 13.99
N TYR A 100 -26.43 -13.53 13.51
CA TYR A 100 -25.00 -13.35 13.71
C TYR A 100 -24.64 -11.87 13.76
N PHE A 101 -23.50 -11.56 14.39
CA PHE A 101 -22.96 -10.22 14.42
C PHE A 101 -22.34 -9.85 13.08
N ILE A 102 -22.45 -8.58 12.68
CA ILE A 102 -21.69 -8.04 11.54
C ILE A 102 -20.87 -6.87 12.06
N VAL A 103 -19.56 -6.94 11.86
CA VAL A 103 -18.62 -5.84 12.09
C VAL A 103 -18.13 -5.38 10.73
N ALA A 104 -18.42 -4.12 10.40
CA ALA A 104 -18.01 -3.50 9.15
C ALA A 104 -17.20 -2.23 9.46
N PRO A 105 -15.87 -2.33 9.58
CA PRO A 105 -15.01 -1.17 9.78
C PRO A 105 -15.04 -0.23 8.59
N GLN A 106 -14.76 1.03 8.83
CA GLN A 106 -14.49 2.04 7.82
C GLN A 106 -13.04 1.91 7.37
N LEU A 107 -12.83 1.85 6.05
CA LEU A 107 -11.50 1.98 5.46
C LEU A 107 -11.07 3.44 5.55
N PRO A 108 -9.97 3.77 6.25
CA PRO A 108 -9.47 5.15 6.33
C PRO A 108 -9.09 5.72 4.94
N GLU A 109 -9.16 7.05 4.77
CA GLU A 109 -8.85 7.70 3.49
C GLU A 109 -7.46 7.33 2.99
N GLY A 110 -7.40 6.86 1.74
CA GLY A 110 -6.14 6.56 1.09
C GLY A 110 -5.32 5.57 1.90
N THR A 111 -5.92 4.51 2.46
CA THR A 111 -5.20 3.38 3.06
C THR A 111 -5.63 2.06 2.41
N HIS A 112 -4.94 0.97 2.77
CA HIS A 112 -5.41 -0.40 2.56
C HIS A 112 -5.85 -0.96 3.92
N TRP A 113 -6.46 -2.14 3.93
CA TRP A 113 -6.82 -2.82 5.17
C TRP A 113 -5.57 -3.27 5.92
N ASP A 114 -5.43 -2.80 7.16
CA ASP A 114 -4.39 -3.24 8.10
C ASP A 114 -4.89 -4.49 8.85
N PRO A 115 -4.31 -5.68 8.60
CA PRO A 115 -4.73 -6.92 9.25
C PRO A 115 -4.69 -6.85 10.78
N ASP A 116 -3.72 -6.14 11.37
CA ASP A 116 -3.62 -6.05 12.82
C ASP A 116 -4.73 -5.18 13.40
N ALA A 117 -5.04 -4.07 12.74
CA ALA A 117 -6.14 -3.20 13.14
C ALA A 117 -7.48 -3.95 13.07
N LEU A 118 -7.69 -4.72 11.99
CA LEU A 118 -8.87 -5.56 11.81
C LEU A 118 -8.99 -6.63 12.89
N MET A 119 -7.91 -7.32 13.22
CA MET A 119 -7.94 -8.34 14.27
C MET A 119 -8.05 -7.76 15.67
N ALA A 120 -7.45 -6.60 15.93
CA ALA A 120 -7.62 -5.90 17.20
C ALA A 120 -9.09 -5.49 17.42
N LEU A 121 -9.73 -4.92 16.40
CA LEU A 121 -11.16 -4.59 16.42
C LEU A 121 -12.02 -5.86 16.57
N THR A 122 -11.73 -6.91 15.82
CA THR A 122 -12.47 -8.17 15.88
C THR A 122 -12.40 -8.77 17.28
N ASN A 123 -11.22 -8.77 17.90
CA ASN A 123 -11.03 -9.23 19.27
C ASN A 123 -11.75 -8.35 20.30
N GLU A 124 -11.82 -7.03 20.11
CA GLU A 124 -12.61 -6.14 20.97
C GLU A 124 -14.09 -6.55 20.98
N VAL A 125 -14.65 -6.85 19.80
CA VAL A 125 -16.03 -7.30 19.67
C VAL A 125 -16.22 -8.70 20.27
N ILE A 126 -15.31 -9.64 20.02
CA ILE A 126 -15.31 -10.99 20.63
C ILE A 126 -15.25 -10.93 22.16
N ASN A 127 -14.51 -9.98 22.73
CA ASN A 127 -14.41 -9.84 24.18
C ASN A 127 -15.61 -9.12 24.79
N SER A 128 -16.24 -8.22 24.03
CA SER A 128 -17.40 -7.43 24.46
C SER A 128 -18.71 -8.21 24.39
N TYR A 129 -18.81 -9.14 23.45
CA TYR A 129 -19.99 -9.95 23.19
C TYR A 129 -19.56 -11.41 23.23
N HIS A 130 -20.29 -12.32 23.88
CA HIS A 130 -19.94 -13.75 23.89
C HIS A 130 -20.03 -14.38 22.49
N ILE A 131 -19.00 -14.16 21.66
CA ILE A 131 -18.85 -14.68 20.30
C ILE A 131 -18.17 -16.05 20.37
N ASP A 132 -18.62 -16.99 19.54
CA ASP A 132 -17.91 -18.25 19.33
C ASP A 132 -16.81 -18.05 18.27
N ASN A 133 -15.55 -18.12 18.70
CA ASN A 133 -14.41 -17.97 17.79
C ASN A 133 -14.32 -19.09 16.74
N SER A 134 -15.07 -20.19 16.91
CA SER A 134 -15.19 -21.26 15.90
C SER A 134 -16.10 -20.88 14.73
N PHE A 135 -16.82 -19.75 14.84
CA PHE A 135 -17.72 -19.20 13.81
C PHE A 135 -17.36 -17.75 13.49
N LEU A 136 -16.08 -17.49 13.32
CA LEU A 136 -15.59 -16.24 12.76
C LEU A 136 -15.48 -16.37 11.23
N HIS A 137 -16.19 -15.51 10.52
CA HIS A 137 -16.25 -15.50 9.05
C HIS A 137 -15.84 -14.14 8.51
N MET A 138 -15.39 -14.10 7.27
CA MET A 138 -14.98 -12.85 6.64
C MET A 138 -15.45 -12.77 5.20
N THR A 139 -15.84 -11.58 4.78
CA THR A 139 -16.15 -11.28 3.39
C THR A 139 -15.64 -9.90 3.05
N GLY A 140 -15.19 -9.72 1.83
CA GLY A 140 -14.59 -8.49 1.36
C GLY A 140 -15.02 -8.19 -0.07
N ILE A 141 -15.36 -6.93 -0.34
CA ILE A 141 -15.87 -6.50 -1.65
C ILE A 141 -14.88 -5.56 -2.35
N GLY A 142 -14.85 -5.64 -3.68
CA GLY A 142 -14.00 -4.81 -4.51
C GLY A 142 -12.51 -5.11 -4.37
N ASP A 143 -11.72 -4.29 -5.06
CA ASP A 143 -10.27 -4.45 -5.12
C ASP A 143 -9.61 -4.38 -3.73
N ILE A 144 -10.01 -3.41 -2.90
CA ILE A 144 -9.42 -3.26 -1.56
C ILE A 144 -10.05 -4.21 -0.54
N GLY A 145 -11.38 -4.32 -0.48
CA GLY A 145 -12.04 -5.16 0.52
C GLY A 145 -11.78 -6.63 0.31
N GLY A 146 -11.85 -7.09 -0.95
CA GLY A 146 -11.51 -8.45 -1.34
C GLY A 146 -10.05 -8.80 -1.05
N TRP A 147 -9.10 -7.91 -1.38
CA TRP A 147 -7.70 -8.10 -1.03
C TRP A 147 -7.46 -8.09 0.49
N GLY A 148 -8.11 -7.17 1.21
CA GLY A 148 -8.03 -7.12 2.68
C GLY A 148 -8.51 -8.41 3.33
N ALA A 149 -9.49 -9.10 2.73
CA ALA A 149 -9.92 -10.42 3.19
C ALA A 149 -8.81 -11.47 2.97
N TRP A 150 -8.12 -11.46 1.83
CA TRP A 150 -6.99 -12.36 1.61
C TRP A 150 -5.83 -12.10 2.58
N GLU A 151 -5.37 -10.85 2.66
CA GLU A 151 -4.23 -10.48 3.49
C GLU A 151 -4.49 -10.75 4.97
N THR A 152 -5.69 -10.40 5.46
CA THR A 152 -6.03 -10.67 6.86
C THR A 152 -6.03 -12.16 7.17
N ALA A 153 -6.53 -12.98 6.24
CA ALA A 153 -6.56 -14.42 6.44
C ALA A 153 -5.18 -15.09 6.32
N VAL A 154 -4.27 -14.54 5.51
CA VAL A 154 -2.87 -14.99 5.40
C VAL A 154 -2.05 -14.57 6.62
N SER A 155 -2.26 -13.35 7.13
CA SER A 155 -1.58 -12.85 8.34
C SER A 155 -2.07 -13.52 9.62
N TYR A 156 -3.34 -13.95 9.64
CA TYR A 156 -3.96 -14.63 10.78
C TYR A 156 -4.50 -16.01 10.36
N PRO A 157 -3.61 -16.95 10.03
CA PRO A 157 -3.98 -18.24 9.46
C PRO A 157 -4.85 -19.05 10.41
N SER A 158 -5.79 -19.84 9.86
CA SER A 158 -6.72 -20.69 10.63
C SER A 158 -7.67 -19.93 11.60
N THR A 159 -7.78 -18.62 11.45
CA THR A 159 -8.66 -17.77 12.29
C THR A 159 -10.10 -17.75 11.79
N PHE A 160 -10.29 -17.66 10.48
CA PHE A 160 -11.60 -17.59 9.85
C PHE A 160 -12.01 -18.98 9.37
N SER A 161 -13.26 -19.39 9.61
CA SER A 161 -13.79 -20.68 9.12
C SER A 161 -14.37 -20.58 7.71
N LYS A 162 -14.79 -19.38 7.31
CA LYS A 162 -15.31 -19.09 5.97
C LYS A 162 -14.79 -17.75 5.47
N ILE A 163 -14.41 -17.69 4.20
CA ILE A 163 -13.88 -16.50 3.55
C ILE A 163 -14.55 -16.32 2.18
N ALA A 164 -15.11 -15.14 1.93
CA ALA A 164 -15.74 -14.79 0.66
C ALA A 164 -15.19 -13.47 0.10
N PRO A 165 -14.06 -13.51 -0.65
CA PRO A 165 -13.53 -12.36 -1.36
C PRO A 165 -14.26 -12.17 -2.70
N MET A 166 -14.56 -10.92 -3.05
CA MET A 166 -15.33 -10.56 -4.24
C MET A 166 -14.64 -9.45 -5.03
N GLY A 167 -14.33 -9.66 -6.31
CA GLY A 167 -13.63 -8.66 -7.14
C GLY A 167 -12.20 -8.38 -6.65
N ALA A 168 -11.56 -9.39 -6.07
CA ALA A 168 -10.31 -9.27 -5.32
C ALA A 168 -9.08 -9.53 -6.22
N PRO A 169 -8.01 -8.72 -6.12
CA PRO A 169 -6.74 -9.06 -6.75
C PRO A 169 -6.08 -10.25 -6.08
N ALA A 170 -5.12 -10.85 -6.75
CA ALA A 170 -4.39 -12.01 -6.23
C ALA A 170 -3.56 -11.66 -4.99
N CYS A 171 -3.56 -12.56 -4.01
CA CYS A 171 -2.68 -12.52 -2.83
C CYS A 171 -1.55 -13.55 -2.98
N THR A 172 -0.44 -13.37 -2.25
CA THR A 172 0.68 -14.32 -2.28
C THR A 172 0.58 -15.26 -1.10
N GLU A 173 1.14 -16.45 -1.27
CA GLU A 173 1.38 -17.40 -0.17
C GLU A 173 0.06 -17.81 0.48
N ILE A 174 -0.98 -17.89 -0.35
CA ILE A 174 -2.35 -18.13 0.06
C ILE A 174 -2.50 -19.43 0.84
N CYS A 175 -1.64 -20.42 0.62
CA CYS A 175 -1.64 -21.66 1.40
C CYS A 175 -1.46 -21.46 2.91
N ARG A 176 -0.94 -20.30 3.36
CA ARG A 176 -0.89 -19.96 4.79
C ARG A 176 -2.28 -19.91 5.40
N VAL A 177 -3.31 -19.55 4.64
CA VAL A 177 -4.69 -19.35 5.14
C VAL A 177 -5.22 -20.55 5.93
N GLY A 178 -4.71 -21.75 5.64
CA GLY A 178 -5.08 -23.00 6.30
C GLY A 178 -6.18 -23.71 5.51
N ASP A 179 -7.19 -24.23 6.22
CA ASP A 179 -8.30 -25.01 5.63
C ASP A 179 -9.68 -24.37 5.89
N PRO A 180 -9.88 -23.06 5.64
CA PRO A 180 -11.23 -22.48 5.66
C PRO A 180 -12.04 -22.95 4.46
N SER A 181 -13.38 -22.89 4.57
CA SER A 181 -14.23 -22.95 3.37
C SER A 181 -14.19 -21.61 2.65
N ILE A 182 -13.93 -21.62 1.34
CA ILE A 182 -13.71 -20.41 0.55
C ILE A 182 -14.69 -20.37 -0.63
N TRP A 183 -15.30 -19.21 -0.86
CA TRP A 183 -16.09 -18.97 -2.07
C TRP A 183 -15.69 -17.63 -2.70
N ILE A 184 -15.02 -17.70 -3.85
CA ILE A 184 -14.50 -16.55 -4.61
C ILE A 184 -15.56 -16.11 -5.62
N PHE A 185 -15.76 -14.79 -5.76
CA PHE A 185 -16.67 -14.20 -6.74
C PHE A 185 -15.94 -13.18 -7.61
N HIS A 186 -16.10 -13.25 -8.93
CA HIS A 186 -15.45 -12.32 -9.85
C HIS A 186 -16.27 -12.04 -11.11
N GLY A 187 -15.98 -10.93 -11.79
CA GLY A 187 -16.64 -10.52 -13.02
C GLY A 187 -15.72 -10.73 -14.22
N GLU A 188 -16.18 -11.40 -15.27
CA GLU A 188 -15.38 -11.65 -16.49
C GLU A 188 -14.97 -10.34 -17.19
N LEU A 189 -15.79 -9.28 -17.03
CA LEU A 189 -15.58 -7.98 -17.65
C LEU A 189 -15.00 -6.95 -16.68
N ASP A 190 -14.43 -7.40 -15.56
CA ASP A 190 -13.80 -6.50 -14.59
C ASP A 190 -12.61 -5.78 -15.24
N ASP A 191 -12.75 -4.47 -15.40
CA ASP A 191 -11.76 -3.59 -16.02
C ASP A 191 -10.78 -2.99 -15.01
N ARG A 192 -10.96 -3.31 -13.72
CA ARG A 192 -10.07 -2.90 -12.63
C ARG A 192 -9.24 -4.07 -12.15
N VAL A 193 -9.84 -5.21 -11.84
CA VAL A 193 -9.12 -6.40 -11.37
C VAL A 193 -9.33 -7.53 -12.36
N PRO A 194 -8.30 -8.02 -13.05
CA PRO A 194 -8.45 -9.09 -14.03
C PRO A 194 -9.07 -10.34 -13.42
N VAL A 195 -9.97 -11.00 -14.15
CA VAL A 195 -10.59 -12.26 -13.71
C VAL A 195 -9.58 -13.37 -13.46
N GLU A 196 -8.46 -13.32 -14.18
CA GLU A 196 -7.35 -14.26 -14.03
C GLU A 196 -6.80 -14.28 -12.59
N ASP A 197 -6.91 -13.20 -11.83
CA ASP A 197 -6.50 -13.18 -10.43
C ASP A 197 -7.36 -14.15 -9.60
N ALA A 198 -8.69 -14.12 -9.75
CA ALA A 198 -9.58 -15.04 -9.07
C ALA A 198 -9.36 -16.50 -9.51
N GLU A 199 -9.13 -16.73 -10.81
CA GLU A 199 -8.82 -18.06 -11.34
C GLU A 199 -7.49 -18.61 -10.82
N ASN A 200 -6.45 -17.76 -10.76
CA ASN A 200 -5.15 -18.13 -10.21
C ASN A 200 -5.25 -18.44 -8.72
N MET A 201 -5.96 -17.60 -7.96
CA MET A 201 -6.20 -17.84 -6.53
C MET A 201 -6.93 -19.16 -6.30
N TYR A 202 -7.97 -19.44 -7.09
CA TYR A 202 -8.69 -20.71 -7.04
C TYR A 202 -7.77 -21.89 -7.34
N TYR A 203 -6.99 -21.81 -8.42
CA TYR A 203 -6.06 -22.85 -8.83
C TYR A 203 -4.98 -23.10 -7.77
N GLU A 204 -4.42 -22.06 -7.16
CA GLU A 204 -3.43 -22.20 -6.11
C GLU A 204 -3.99 -22.90 -4.87
N LEU A 205 -5.17 -22.48 -4.43
CA LEU A 205 -5.88 -23.07 -3.28
C LEU A 205 -6.24 -24.55 -3.51
N ASP A 206 -6.78 -24.89 -4.68
CA ASP A 206 -7.15 -26.26 -5.04
C ASP A 206 -5.90 -27.14 -5.20
N TYR A 207 -4.97 -26.73 -6.06
CA TYR A 207 -3.89 -27.59 -6.51
C TYR A 207 -2.68 -27.59 -5.56
N TYR A 208 -2.20 -26.42 -5.14
CA TYR A 208 -0.99 -26.30 -4.34
C TYR A 208 -1.27 -26.38 -2.84
N CYS A 209 -2.40 -25.84 -2.38
CA CYS A 209 -2.76 -25.84 -0.97
C CYS A 209 -3.61 -27.06 -0.56
N SER A 210 -4.15 -27.81 -1.52
CA SER A 210 -5.02 -28.99 -1.27
C SER A 210 -6.26 -28.64 -0.43
N ASN A 211 -6.88 -27.48 -0.67
CA ASN A 211 -8.14 -27.08 -0.03
C ASN A 211 -9.33 -27.66 -0.80
N ASP A 212 -10.01 -28.64 -0.21
CA ASP A 212 -11.16 -29.34 -0.82
C ASP A 212 -12.50 -28.55 -0.67
N ASN A 213 -12.53 -27.44 0.07
CA ASN A 213 -13.74 -26.68 0.42
C ASN A 213 -13.82 -25.34 -0.32
N LEU A 214 -13.54 -25.37 -1.63
CA LEU A 214 -13.36 -24.20 -2.47
C LEU A 214 -14.44 -24.09 -3.55
N GLN A 215 -14.96 -22.88 -3.76
CA GLN A 215 -15.87 -22.53 -4.85
C GLN A 215 -15.41 -21.25 -5.55
N LEU A 216 -15.65 -21.17 -6.87
CA LEU A 216 -15.43 -19.99 -7.69
C LEU A 216 -16.67 -19.73 -8.53
N THR A 217 -17.18 -18.51 -8.46
CA THR A 217 -18.26 -18.01 -9.32
C THR A 217 -17.72 -16.86 -10.16
N VAL A 218 -17.66 -17.06 -11.48
CA VAL A 218 -17.35 -16.00 -12.44
C VAL A 218 -18.63 -15.58 -13.15
N TYR A 219 -18.91 -14.28 -13.15
CA TYR A 219 -20.07 -13.71 -13.83
C TYR A 219 -19.68 -13.17 -15.22
N ASP A 220 -20.06 -13.90 -16.27
CA ASP A 220 -19.72 -13.61 -17.69
C ASP A 220 -20.06 -12.18 -18.19
N SER A 221 -20.98 -11.49 -17.51
CA SER A 221 -21.53 -10.20 -17.98
C SER A 221 -21.35 -9.04 -16.99
N LEU A 222 -20.69 -9.29 -15.87
CA LEU A 222 -20.46 -8.27 -14.85
C LEU A 222 -19.02 -7.75 -14.93
N GLY A 223 -18.87 -6.46 -14.65
CA GLY A 223 -17.58 -5.83 -14.39
C GLY A 223 -17.19 -5.90 -12.93
N HIS A 224 -16.52 -4.86 -12.42
CA HIS A 224 -15.94 -4.85 -11.08
C HIS A 224 -16.92 -5.09 -9.92
N ASN A 225 -18.14 -4.54 -10.01
CA ASN A 225 -19.10 -4.52 -8.90
C ASN A 225 -19.91 -5.83 -8.77
N VAL A 226 -19.24 -6.97 -8.60
CA VAL A 226 -19.90 -8.29 -8.57
C VAL A 226 -20.67 -8.57 -7.28
N TRP A 227 -20.37 -7.85 -6.20
CA TRP A 227 -20.98 -8.09 -4.88
C TRP A 227 -22.49 -7.89 -4.86
N ASP A 228 -23.03 -6.99 -5.68
CA ASP A 228 -24.48 -6.79 -5.82
C ASP A 228 -25.19 -8.08 -6.24
N GLN A 229 -24.55 -8.88 -7.10
CA GLN A 229 -25.07 -10.16 -7.54
C GLN A 229 -24.67 -11.30 -6.59
N ALA A 230 -23.45 -11.28 -6.04
CA ALA A 230 -22.96 -12.34 -5.15
C ALA A 230 -23.81 -12.48 -3.89
N TYR A 231 -24.24 -11.38 -3.25
CA TYR A 231 -25.14 -11.45 -2.09
C TYR A 231 -26.57 -11.90 -2.43
N LEU A 232 -26.93 -11.93 -3.71
CA LEU A 232 -28.18 -12.50 -4.23
C LEU A 232 -28.01 -13.93 -4.77
N GLU A 233 -26.79 -14.45 -4.79
CA GLU A 233 -26.50 -15.79 -5.29
C GLU A 233 -27.22 -16.83 -4.44
N ASP A 234 -27.93 -17.75 -5.11
CA ASP A 234 -28.74 -18.76 -4.45
C ASP A 234 -27.87 -19.61 -3.52
N GLY A 235 -28.19 -19.58 -2.23
CA GLY A 235 -27.49 -20.35 -1.20
C GLY A 235 -26.18 -19.73 -0.70
N PHE A 236 -25.72 -18.58 -1.22
CA PHE A 236 -24.50 -17.95 -0.70
C PHE A 236 -24.64 -17.50 0.76
N LEU A 237 -25.73 -16.81 1.11
CA LEU A 237 -25.98 -16.41 2.50
C LEU A 237 -26.16 -17.62 3.42
N GLN A 238 -26.83 -18.68 2.96
CA GLN A 238 -26.93 -19.94 3.70
C GLN A 238 -25.56 -20.61 3.88
N TRP A 239 -24.72 -20.62 2.85
CA TRP A 239 -23.36 -21.12 2.93
C TRP A 239 -22.54 -20.31 3.91
N LEU A 240 -22.60 -18.97 3.86
CA LEU A 240 -21.81 -18.09 4.70
C LEU A 240 -22.21 -18.21 6.17
N THR A 241 -23.50 -18.35 6.46
CA THR A 241 -24.04 -18.16 7.82
C THR A 241 -24.56 -19.45 8.46
N GLY A 242 -24.83 -20.48 7.67
CA GLY A 242 -25.43 -21.74 8.13
C GLY A 242 -26.95 -21.71 8.24
N SER A 243 -27.60 -20.55 8.06
CA SER A 243 -29.05 -20.37 8.12
C SER A 243 -29.54 -19.48 6.97
N GLU A 244 -30.82 -19.59 6.61
CA GLU A 244 -31.41 -18.63 5.66
C GLU A 244 -31.76 -17.34 6.41
N PRO A 245 -31.45 -16.16 5.86
CA PRO A 245 -31.84 -14.90 6.48
C PRO A 245 -33.36 -14.78 6.58
N THR A 246 -33.81 -14.07 7.61
CA THR A 246 -35.25 -13.86 7.84
C THR A 246 -35.63 -12.41 7.66
N TYR A 247 -36.81 -12.16 7.10
CA TYR A 247 -37.39 -10.81 7.06
C TYR A 247 -38.15 -10.55 8.36
N GLY A 248 -37.70 -9.55 9.13
CA GLY A 248 -38.25 -9.21 10.43
C GLY A 248 -39.04 -7.90 10.46
N THR A 249 -39.89 -7.73 11.48
CA THR A 249 -40.55 -6.44 11.77
C THR A 249 -39.85 -5.62 12.86
N ASN A 250 -38.92 -6.25 13.60
CA ASN A 250 -37.97 -5.60 14.50
C ASN A 250 -36.59 -5.62 13.82
N THR A 251 -36.27 -4.58 13.05
CA THR A 251 -34.97 -4.47 12.38
C THR A 251 -34.02 -3.73 13.32
N ALA A 252 -33.01 -4.44 13.84
CA ALA A 252 -31.94 -3.79 14.58
C ALA A 252 -31.09 -2.98 13.60
N GLN A 253 -30.91 -1.69 13.88
CA GLN A 253 -30.12 -0.81 13.03
C GLN A 253 -28.64 -0.91 13.42
N PRO A 254 -27.70 -1.01 12.45
CA PRO A 254 -26.27 -1.03 12.76
C PRO A 254 -25.85 0.24 13.49
N GLN A 255 -25.10 0.07 14.58
CA GLN A 255 -24.58 1.15 15.41
C GLN A 255 -23.24 1.63 14.86
N ILE A 256 -23.02 2.93 14.80
CA ILE A 256 -21.68 3.49 14.55
C ILE A 256 -20.93 3.54 15.87
N LEU A 257 -19.79 2.87 15.93
CA LEU A 257 -18.91 2.82 17.08
C LEU A 257 -17.49 3.23 16.66
N ASN A 258 -16.68 3.61 17.63
CA ASN A 258 -15.28 3.92 17.45
C ASN A 258 -14.43 2.95 18.29
N PHE A 259 -13.32 2.51 17.72
CA PHE A 259 -12.32 1.67 18.35
C PHE A 259 -10.96 2.35 18.27
N THR A 260 -10.26 2.43 19.39
CA THR A 260 -8.87 2.88 19.45
C THR A 260 -8.07 1.90 20.28
N ALA A 261 -6.93 1.45 19.75
CA ALA A 261 -6.02 0.58 20.48
C ALA A 261 -4.57 0.82 20.07
N ASP A 262 -3.65 0.57 21.00
CA ASP A 262 -2.23 0.44 20.70
C ASP A 262 -1.94 -1.02 20.39
N ILE A 263 -1.37 -1.27 19.21
CA ILE A 263 -0.94 -2.59 18.76
C ILE A 263 0.57 -2.64 18.85
N THR A 264 1.09 -3.56 19.66
CA THR A 264 2.53 -3.77 19.83
C THR A 264 2.95 -5.09 19.18
N LYS A 265 3.99 -5.04 18.34
CA LYS A 265 4.64 -6.20 17.73
C LYS A 265 6.12 -6.25 18.10
N PRO A 266 6.64 -7.42 18.51
CA PRO A 266 8.08 -7.59 18.66
C PRO A 266 8.75 -7.67 17.27
N ILE A 267 9.85 -6.93 17.13
CA ILE A 267 10.78 -6.96 16.01
C ILE A 267 12.08 -7.58 16.49
N ASP A 268 12.66 -8.43 15.65
CA ASP A 268 13.97 -9.06 15.83
C ASP A 268 14.48 -9.39 14.42
N ASP A 269 15.01 -8.37 13.74
CA ASP A 269 15.43 -8.44 12.34
C ASP A 269 16.94 -8.26 12.21
N ASP A 270 17.58 -9.14 11.46
CA ASP A 270 18.96 -8.94 11.05
C ASP A 270 19.01 -8.15 9.75
N TYR A 271 20.08 -7.41 9.56
CA TYR A 271 20.27 -6.60 8.36
C TYR A 271 21.75 -6.38 8.06
N LEU A 272 22.03 -6.07 6.80
CA LEU A 272 23.34 -5.66 6.32
C LEU A 272 23.35 -4.16 6.03
N LEU A 273 24.44 -3.49 6.40
CA LEU A 273 24.72 -2.12 6.01
C LEU A 273 26.00 -2.05 5.17
N TYR A 274 25.94 -1.30 4.08
CA TYR A 274 27.12 -0.90 3.32
C TYR A 274 27.25 0.62 3.36
N PHE A 275 28.50 1.07 3.48
CA PHE A 275 28.82 2.49 3.54
C PHE A 275 29.67 2.90 2.34
N PRO A 276 29.50 4.15 1.85
CA PRO A 276 30.45 4.79 0.95
C PRO A 276 31.87 4.76 1.50
N VAL A 277 32.87 4.72 0.62
CA VAL A 277 34.29 4.60 1.00
C VAL A 277 34.76 5.76 1.88
N ASP A 278 34.14 6.92 1.73
CA ASP A 278 34.41 8.16 2.46
C ASP A 278 33.39 8.46 3.57
N TYR A 279 32.51 7.52 3.90
CA TYR A 279 31.62 7.65 5.06
C TYR A 279 32.43 7.86 6.35
N GLY A 280 32.00 8.85 7.15
CA GLY A 280 32.71 9.26 8.37
C GLY A 280 33.99 10.07 8.14
N GLN A 281 34.40 10.31 6.88
CA GLN A 281 35.49 11.23 6.54
C GLN A 281 34.99 12.65 6.25
N THR A 282 33.68 12.80 6.00
CA THR A 282 32.98 14.07 5.75
C THR A 282 31.88 14.28 6.81
N GLU A 283 31.44 15.53 6.98
CA GLU A 283 30.38 15.91 7.94
C GLU A 283 29.01 16.13 7.26
N HIS A 284 28.77 15.57 6.07
CA HIS A 284 27.47 15.68 5.41
C HIS A 284 26.61 14.45 5.61
N ASP A 285 25.30 14.63 5.47
CA ASP A 285 24.33 13.55 5.46
C ASP A 285 24.34 12.82 4.12
N TRP A 286 24.07 11.51 4.17
CA TRP A 286 24.17 10.59 3.04
C TRP A 286 22.79 10.12 2.60
N PRO A 287 22.52 10.01 1.29
CA PRO A 287 21.34 9.30 0.83
C PRO A 287 21.30 7.87 1.40
N LEU A 288 20.09 7.36 1.58
CA LEU A 288 19.85 5.98 2.02
C LEU A 288 19.10 5.23 0.92
N VAL A 289 19.65 4.12 0.46
CA VAL A 289 18.95 3.16 -0.40
C VAL A 289 18.58 1.95 0.45
N ILE A 290 17.29 1.63 0.49
CA ILE A 290 16.78 0.41 1.12
C ILE A 290 16.56 -0.62 0.02
N PHE A 291 17.22 -1.78 0.13
CA PHE A 291 17.09 -2.89 -0.80
C PHE A 291 16.37 -4.08 -0.19
N LEU A 292 15.23 -4.45 -0.78
CA LEU A 292 14.45 -5.62 -0.39
C LEU A 292 14.76 -6.80 -1.32
N HIS A 293 15.29 -7.88 -0.75
CA HIS A 293 15.62 -9.09 -1.50
C HIS A 293 14.36 -9.89 -1.90
N GLY A 294 14.51 -10.74 -2.93
CA GLY A 294 13.45 -11.65 -3.38
C GLY A 294 13.29 -12.90 -2.51
N ALA A 295 12.41 -13.80 -2.92
CA ALA A 295 12.32 -15.13 -2.34
C ALA A 295 13.62 -15.91 -2.56
N GLY A 296 13.99 -16.79 -1.63
CA GLY A 296 15.20 -17.60 -1.72
C GLY A 296 15.81 -17.89 -0.35
N SER A 297 17.06 -18.36 -0.35
CA SER A 297 17.76 -18.79 0.87
C SER A 297 18.09 -17.65 1.86
N ALA A 298 17.99 -16.39 1.41
CA ALA A 298 18.12 -15.19 2.24
C ALA A 298 17.17 -15.19 3.45
N ILE A 299 16.01 -15.86 3.37
CA ILE A 299 15.08 -15.97 4.49
C ILE A 299 15.60 -16.82 5.67
N THR A 300 16.62 -17.65 5.41
CA THR A 300 17.25 -18.54 6.41
C THR A 300 18.71 -18.20 6.67
N ASN A 301 19.35 -17.47 5.77
CA ASN A 301 20.77 -17.16 5.82
C ASN A 301 21.04 -15.78 5.24
N ILE A 302 21.40 -14.83 6.10
CA ILE A 302 21.64 -13.43 5.73
C ILE A 302 22.71 -13.26 4.65
N ASP A 303 23.69 -14.16 4.57
CA ASP A 303 24.74 -14.08 3.55
C ASP A 303 24.20 -14.20 2.12
N ASP A 304 23.05 -14.84 1.93
CA ASP A 304 22.43 -15.01 0.62
C ASP A 304 21.79 -13.70 0.09
N ILE A 305 21.72 -12.64 0.89
CA ILE A 305 21.37 -11.28 0.43
C ILE A 305 22.48 -10.73 -0.49
N ARG A 306 23.73 -11.11 -0.23
CA ARG A 306 24.94 -10.51 -0.82
C ARG A 306 25.20 -10.94 -2.26
N VAL A 307 24.51 -11.97 -2.73
CA VAL A 307 24.80 -12.62 -4.02
C VAL A 307 23.98 -12.09 -5.20
N THR A 308 23.09 -11.11 -4.97
CA THR A 308 22.24 -10.51 -6.01
C THR A 308 22.04 -9.01 -5.76
N GLY A 309 21.60 -8.28 -6.80
CA GLY A 309 21.18 -6.89 -6.68
C GLY A 309 22.28 -5.91 -6.24
N PRO A 310 21.90 -4.79 -5.58
CA PRO A 310 22.84 -3.77 -5.13
C PRO A 310 23.95 -4.27 -4.20
N PRO A 311 23.70 -5.18 -3.23
CA PRO A 311 24.78 -5.77 -2.41
C PRO A 311 25.91 -6.39 -3.23
N TRP A 312 25.55 -7.16 -4.26
CA TRP A 312 26.54 -7.77 -5.15
C TRP A 312 27.36 -6.72 -5.89
N LEU A 313 26.71 -5.64 -6.36
CA LEU A 313 27.40 -4.54 -7.05
C LEU A 313 28.39 -3.82 -6.13
N PHE A 314 28.02 -3.54 -4.88
CA PHE A 314 28.91 -2.95 -3.87
C PHE A 314 30.17 -3.80 -3.65
N GLU A 315 30.00 -5.10 -3.42
CA GLU A 315 31.14 -6.00 -3.20
C GLU A 315 32.03 -6.18 -4.44
N HIS A 316 31.50 -5.87 -5.63
CA HIS A 316 32.22 -5.94 -6.90
C HIS A 316 32.69 -4.58 -7.43
N GLY A 317 32.72 -3.56 -6.57
CA GLY A 317 33.39 -2.29 -6.84
C GLY A 317 32.50 -1.21 -7.45
N MET A 318 31.19 -1.26 -7.22
CA MET A 318 30.33 -0.10 -7.43
C MET A 318 30.79 1.04 -6.51
N ASP A 319 31.26 2.13 -7.12
CA ASP A 319 31.47 3.39 -6.44
C ASP A 319 30.11 4.02 -6.18
N SER A 320 29.82 4.34 -4.92
CA SER A 320 28.48 4.78 -4.50
C SER A 320 28.58 5.88 -3.46
N ASP A 321 27.73 6.90 -3.63
CA ASP A 321 27.63 8.06 -2.74
C ASP A 321 26.42 7.93 -1.79
N PHE A 322 26.07 6.71 -1.35
CA PHE A 322 24.90 6.44 -0.50
C PHE A 322 25.12 5.24 0.43
N ILE A 323 24.42 5.26 1.56
CA ILE A 323 24.32 4.12 2.48
C ILE A 323 23.33 3.11 1.89
N LEU A 324 23.68 1.82 1.90
CA LEU A 324 22.79 0.75 1.45
C LEU A 324 22.35 -0.09 2.66
N LEU A 325 21.05 -0.09 2.93
CA LEU A 325 20.38 -0.91 3.95
C LEU A 325 19.72 -2.13 3.30
N CYS A 326 20.09 -3.32 3.76
CA CYS A 326 19.56 -4.59 3.25
C CYS A 326 19.01 -5.42 4.41
N PRO A 327 17.73 -5.24 4.77
CA PRO A 327 17.08 -6.08 5.78
C PRO A 327 16.99 -7.53 5.32
N GLN A 328 17.00 -8.44 6.28
CA GLN A 328 16.64 -9.84 6.07
C GLN A 328 15.16 -10.03 6.36
N LEU A 329 14.44 -10.66 5.43
CA LEU A 329 13.09 -11.13 5.68
C LEU A 329 13.13 -12.42 6.51
N TYR A 330 12.72 -12.36 7.79
CA TYR A 330 12.73 -13.51 8.70
C TYR A 330 11.36 -14.17 8.85
N ALA A 331 11.26 -15.45 8.47
CA ALA A 331 10.11 -16.35 8.71
C ALA A 331 8.72 -15.90 8.21
N ASP A 332 8.58 -14.63 7.85
CA ASP A 332 7.44 -14.06 7.17
C ASP A 332 7.57 -14.25 5.66
N VAL A 333 6.42 -14.40 5.02
CA VAL A 333 6.35 -14.56 3.57
C VAL A 333 6.20 -13.22 2.83
N HIS A 334 5.89 -12.14 3.56
CA HIS A 334 5.71 -10.78 3.02
C HIS A 334 6.57 -9.79 3.79
N TRP A 335 6.95 -8.71 3.12
CA TRP A 335 7.69 -7.62 3.76
C TRP A 335 6.72 -6.78 4.58
N ASP A 336 6.77 -6.89 5.91
CA ASP A 336 5.94 -6.06 6.80
C ASP A 336 6.41 -4.58 6.75
N PRO A 337 5.59 -3.65 6.22
CA PRO A 337 5.94 -2.24 6.13
C PRO A 337 6.26 -1.58 7.47
N ASP A 338 5.62 -2.01 8.56
CA ASP A 338 5.81 -1.44 9.89
C ASP A 338 7.18 -1.83 10.46
N ARG A 339 7.60 -3.08 10.21
CA ARG A 339 8.96 -3.54 10.59
C ARG A 339 10.03 -2.79 9.82
N LEU A 340 9.83 -2.63 8.51
CA LEU A 340 10.74 -1.88 7.65
C LEU A 340 10.83 -0.41 8.05
N TYR A 341 9.70 0.21 8.39
CA TYR A 341 9.67 1.58 8.91
C TYR A 341 10.46 1.70 10.21
N ALA A 342 10.22 0.81 11.19
CA ALA A 342 10.94 0.81 12.46
C ALA A 342 12.46 0.66 12.28
N LEU A 343 12.89 -0.27 11.41
CA LEU A 343 14.30 -0.47 11.10
C LEU A 343 14.92 0.73 10.37
N MET A 344 14.19 1.33 9.43
CA MET A 344 14.64 2.55 8.76
C MET A 344 14.87 3.68 9.78
N GLN A 345 13.95 3.87 10.73
CA GLN A 345 14.10 4.87 11.78
C GLN A 345 15.29 4.59 12.70
N GLU A 346 15.54 3.32 13.03
CA GLU A 346 16.75 2.91 13.76
C GLU A 346 18.01 3.38 13.02
N VAL A 347 18.11 3.08 11.71
CA VAL A 347 19.26 3.49 10.89
C VAL A 347 19.38 5.00 10.80
N ILE A 348 18.28 5.73 10.59
CA ILE A 348 18.27 7.20 10.59
C ILE A 348 18.76 7.77 11.93
N SER A 349 18.42 7.14 13.04
CA SER A 349 18.81 7.62 14.37
C SER A 349 20.29 7.41 14.68
N GLN A 350 20.90 6.37 14.08
CA GLN A 350 22.28 5.98 14.35
C GLN A 350 23.30 6.55 13.35
N TYR A 351 22.88 6.86 12.13
CA TYR A 351 23.76 7.22 11.02
C TYR A 351 23.40 8.58 10.39
N SER A 352 24.36 9.23 9.74
CA SER A 352 24.15 10.52 9.05
C SER A 352 23.38 10.30 7.75
N VAL A 353 22.05 10.25 7.85
CA VAL A 353 21.14 10.02 6.73
C VAL A 353 20.45 11.31 6.31
N ASP A 354 20.51 11.60 5.01
CA ASP A 354 19.75 12.67 4.37
C ASP A 354 18.32 12.18 4.14
N GLN A 355 17.42 12.58 5.04
CA GLN A 355 16.02 12.15 5.01
C GLN A 355 15.26 12.67 3.77
N SER A 356 15.79 13.65 3.04
CA SER A 356 15.21 14.10 1.77
C SER A 356 15.50 13.15 0.61
N ARG A 357 16.44 12.22 0.81
CA ARG A 357 17.00 11.31 -0.20
C ARG A 357 17.04 9.87 0.31
N ILE A 358 15.88 9.40 0.78
CA ILE A 358 15.64 7.99 1.07
C ILE A 358 14.97 7.35 -0.14
N TYR A 359 15.51 6.22 -0.59
CA TYR A 359 15.05 5.50 -1.77
C TYR A 359 14.73 4.05 -1.42
N LEU A 360 13.76 3.47 -2.14
CA LEU A 360 13.34 2.09 -1.93
C LEU A 360 13.43 1.31 -3.25
N THR A 361 14.08 0.15 -3.21
CA THR A 361 14.20 -0.74 -4.37
C THR A 361 14.11 -2.19 -3.94
N GLY A 362 13.62 -3.05 -4.83
CA GLY A 362 13.52 -4.47 -4.51
C GLY A 362 13.18 -5.32 -5.71
N LEU A 363 13.45 -6.62 -5.61
CA LEU A 363 13.26 -7.59 -6.69
C LEU A 363 12.31 -8.71 -6.31
N SER A 364 11.46 -9.15 -7.24
CA SER A 364 10.52 -10.27 -7.03
C SER A 364 9.67 -10.02 -5.77
N ARG A 365 9.72 -10.90 -4.77
CA ARG A 365 9.09 -10.66 -3.45
C ARG A 365 9.47 -9.31 -2.82
N GLY A 366 10.71 -8.87 -2.93
CA GLY A 366 11.14 -7.53 -2.49
C GLY A 366 10.64 -6.40 -3.39
N GLY A 367 10.34 -6.70 -4.66
CA GLY A 367 9.61 -5.79 -5.54
C GLY A 367 8.17 -5.60 -5.07
N PHE A 368 7.53 -6.65 -4.55
CA PHE A 368 6.20 -6.56 -3.93
C PHE A 368 6.29 -5.72 -2.65
N GLY A 369 7.26 -6.01 -1.79
CA GLY A 369 7.55 -5.22 -0.59
C GLY A 369 7.89 -3.75 -0.88
N THR A 370 8.46 -3.45 -2.04
CA THR A 370 8.70 -2.06 -2.48
C THR A 370 7.40 -1.33 -2.72
N TRP A 371 6.42 -1.99 -3.34
CA TRP A 371 5.09 -1.44 -3.49
C TRP A 371 4.37 -1.33 -2.15
N GLU A 372 4.33 -2.42 -1.37
CA GLU A 372 3.63 -2.48 -0.09
C GLU A 372 4.15 -1.41 0.89
N PHE A 373 5.47 -1.31 1.06
CA PHE A 373 6.05 -0.32 1.95
C PHE A 373 5.84 1.12 1.46
N GLY A 374 6.00 1.35 0.15
CA GLY A 374 5.72 2.65 -0.45
C GLY A 374 4.27 3.09 -0.28
N VAL A 375 3.33 2.19 -0.56
CA VAL A 375 1.89 2.42 -0.43
C VAL A 375 1.54 2.65 1.03
N SER A 376 2.04 1.85 1.97
CA SER A 376 1.76 1.99 3.41
C SER A 376 2.20 3.33 3.98
N TYR A 377 3.38 3.79 3.58
CA TYR A 377 4.00 5.02 4.06
C TYR A 377 4.29 5.98 2.90
N PRO A 378 3.25 6.58 2.30
CA PRO A 378 3.43 7.47 1.17
C PRO A 378 4.22 8.72 1.59
N ASN A 379 4.98 9.28 0.64
CA ASN A 379 5.85 10.46 0.82
C ASN A 379 7.10 10.26 1.69
N LEU A 380 7.41 9.05 2.17
CA LEU A 380 8.71 8.79 2.82
C LEU A 380 9.87 8.71 1.84
N PHE A 381 9.61 8.20 0.63
CA PHE A 381 10.65 7.91 -0.34
C PHE A 381 10.72 8.99 -1.40
N ALA A 382 11.93 9.46 -1.68
CA ALA A 382 12.20 10.32 -2.82
C ALA A 382 11.99 9.60 -4.15
N ALA A 383 12.22 8.27 -4.18
CA ALA A 383 11.99 7.43 -5.34
C ALA A 383 11.78 5.95 -4.98
N LEU A 384 11.02 5.25 -5.83
CA LEU A 384 10.77 3.81 -5.73
C LEU A 384 11.19 3.08 -7.02
N VAL A 385 11.80 1.91 -6.88
CA VAL A 385 12.23 1.03 -7.98
C VAL A 385 11.76 -0.41 -7.74
N PRO A 386 10.49 -0.72 -8.02
CA PRO A 386 9.97 -2.08 -7.95
C PRO A 386 10.38 -2.88 -9.20
N ILE A 387 10.96 -4.06 -9.01
CA ILE A 387 11.48 -4.91 -10.09
C ILE A 387 10.87 -6.31 -10.04
N ALA A 388 10.41 -6.82 -11.19
CA ALA A 388 9.73 -8.11 -11.29
C ALA A 388 8.57 -8.24 -10.28
N ALA A 389 7.82 -7.16 -10.12
CA ALA A 389 6.80 -7.00 -9.10
C ALA A 389 5.40 -7.21 -9.67
N ARG A 390 4.51 -7.84 -8.91
CA ARG A 390 3.07 -7.84 -9.20
C ARG A 390 2.46 -6.49 -8.83
N ASP A 391 1.20 -6.31 -9.19
CA ASP A 391 0.39 -5.19 -8.73
C ASP A 391 -0.01 -5.33 -7.25
N VAL A 392 -0.33 -4.18 -6.64
CA VAL A 392 -0.90 -4.09 -5.29
C VAL A 392 -2.05 -3.08 -5.31
N PRO A 393 -3.07 -3.26 -4.45
CA PRO A 393 -4.12 -2.25 -4.31
C PRO A 393 -3.60 -0.95 -3.69
N GLY A 394 -4.30 0.14 -3.94
CA GLY A 394 -3.99 1.44 -3.35
C GLY A 394 -2.73 2.12 -3.90
N VAL A 395 -2.19 1.67 -5.03
CA VAL A 395 -0.99 2.26 -5.65
C VAL A 395 -1.14 3.77 -5.92
N GLU A 396 -2.36 4.27 -6.10
CA GLU A 396 -2.67 5.69 -6.28
C GLU A 396 -2.28 6.56 -5.08
N ARG A 397 -2.05 5.97 -3.90
CA ARG A 397 -1.46 6.68 -2.75
C ARG A 397 -0.09 7.28 -3.07
N LEU A 398 0.60 6.73 -4.07
CA LEU A 398 1.89 7.22 -4.57
C LEU A 398 1.74 8.35 -5.59
N ILE A 399 0.61 9.07 -5.58
CA ILE A 399 0.26 10.15 -6.53
C ILE A 399 1.33 11.24 -6.71
N ASN A 400 2.26 11.44 -5.77
CA ASN A 400 3.32 12.44 -5.90
C ASN A 400 4.73 11.83 -5.96
N SER A 401 4.84 10.51 -6.16
CA SER A 401 6.11 9.79 -6.08
C SER A 401 6.82 9.69 -7.43
N ASN A 402 8.15 9.60 -7.38
CA ASN A 402 8.99 9.25 -8.52
C ASN A 402 9.19 7.73 -8.55
N ILE A 403 8.80 7.08 -9.64
CA ILE A 403 8.75 5.62 -9.71
C ILE A 403 9.32 5.13 -11.03
N TRP A 404 10.25 4.17 -10.97
CA TRP A 404 10.75 3.49 -12.16
C TRP A 404 10.58 1.98 -12.04
N ILE A 405 9.59 1.44 -12.74
CA ILE A 405 9.23 0.03 -12.75
C ILE A 405 10.08 -0.71 -13.78
N PHE A 406 10.63 -1.87 -13.41
CA PHE A 406 11.34 -2.76 -14.34
C PHE A 406 10.75 -4.16 -14.33
N HIS A 407 10.54 -4.75 -15.52
CA HIS A 407 10.04 -6.13 -15.64
C HIS A 407 10.60 -6.86 -16.86
N GLY A 408 10.65 -8.18 -16.81
CA GLY A 408 11.00 -9.03 -17.94
C GLY A 408 9.77 -9.42 -18.77
N ALA A 409 9.79 -9.18 -20.08
CA ALA A 409 8.64 -9.48 -20.95
C ALA A 409 8.36 -10.99 -21.13
N LEU A 410 9.28 -11.86 -20.70
CA LEU A 410 9.13 -13.32 -20.67
C LEU A 410 9.11 -13.88 -19.24
N ASP A 411 8.83 -13.03 -18.26
CA ASP A 411 8.67 -13.49 -16.88
C ASP A 411 7.41 -14.37 -16.76
N ASN A 412 7.63 -15.65 -16.49
CA ASN A 412 6.58 -16.64 -16.26
C ASN A 412 6.39 -16.95 -14.77
N GLY A 413 7.21 -16.36 -13.89
CA GLY A 413 7.07 -16.48 -12.44
C GLY A 413 6.19 -15.36 -11.88
N VAL A 414 6.39 -14.13 -12.36
CA VAL A 414 5.54 -12.98 -12.06
C VAL A 414 5.11 -12.33 -13.38
N PRO A 415 3.83 -12.43 -13.79
CA PRO A 415 3.37 -11.87 -15.06
C PRO A 415 3.65 -10.36 -15.16
N TRP A 416 4.28 -9.94 -16.26
CA TRP A 416 4.65 -8.54 -16.49
C TRP A 416 3.45 -7.60 -16.65
N GLN A 417 2.26 -8.15 -16.94
CA GLN A 417 1.03 -7.41 -17.04
C GLN A 417 0.67 -6.69 -15.73
N GLY A 418 1.05 -7.23 -14.56
CA GLY A 418 0.91 -6.55 -13.28
C GLY A 418 1.71 -5.24 -13.24
N ALA A 419 2.96 -5.25 -13.71
CA ALA A 419 3.77 -4.03 -13.83
C ALA A 419 3.15 -3.00 -14.80
N GLN A 420 2.57 -3.46 -15.92
CA GLN A 420 1.86 -2.60 -16.86
C GLN A 420 0.58 -2.01 -16.24
N PHE A 421 -0.14 -2.81 -15.47
CA PHE A 421 -1.35 -2.40 -14.77
C PHE A 421 -1.04 -1.31 -13.73
N MET A 422 -0.01 -1.51 -12.91
CA MET A 422 0.49 -0.50 -11.96
C MET A 422 0.92 0.78 -12.64
N TYR A 423 1.67 0.67 -13.75
CA TYR A 423 2.05 1.81 -14.57
C TYR A 423 0.83 2.60 -15.05
N ASN A 424 -0.21 1.92 -15.53
CA ASN A 424 -1.43 2.56 -16.03
C ASN A 424 -2.18 3.29 -14.90
N ARG A 425 -2.32 2.68 -13.72
CA ARG A 425 -2.96 3.31 -12.54
C ARG A 425 -2.20 4.55 -12.09
N LEU A 426 -0.89 4.44 -11.96
CA LEU A 426 -0.02 5.56 -11.58
C LEU A 426 0.00 6.68 -12.63
N SER A 427 -0.04 6.33 -13.92
CA SER A 427 -0.12 7.32 -15.01
C SER A 427 -1.47 8.05 -15.05
N GLY A 428 -2.50 7.47 -14.42
CA GLY A 428 -3.83 8.08 -14.26
C GLY A 428 -3.90 9.11 -13.13
N VAL A 429 -2.86 9.20 -12.29
CA VAL A 429 -2.72 10.17 -11.21
C VAL A 429 -1.44 11.01 -11.42
N ASP A 430 -1.17 12.02 -10.58
CA ASP A 430 -0.03 12.94 -10.73
C ASP A 430 1.37 12.30 -10.46
N ALA A 431 1.50 10.97 -10.51
CA ALA A 431 2.75 10.26 -10.23
C ALA A 431 3.75 10.39 -11.39
N ASN A 432 5.03 10.57 -11.08
CA ASN A 432 6.09 10.53 -12.08
C ASN A 432 6.57 9.08 -12.27
N VAL A 433 5.83 8.33 -13.09
CA VAL A 433 6.06 6.90 -13.30
C VAL A 433 6.66 6.57 -14.67
N GLN A 434 7.62 5.65 -14.69
CA GLN A 434 8.20 5.07 -15.90
C GLN A 434 8.19 3.54 -15.83
N LEU A 435 8.05 2.87 -16.97
CA LEU A 435 8.08 1.42 -17.08
C LEU A 435 9.10 0.99 -18.14
N THR A 436 10.04 0.14 -17.75
CA THR A 436 10.96 -0.55 -18.65
C THR A 436 10.61 -2.03 -18.70
N LEU A 437 10.12 -2.48 -19.86
CA LEU A 437 9.94 -3.91 -20.16
C LEU A 437 11.12 -4.43 -20.99
N PHE A 438 11.90 -5.33 -20.40
CA PHE A 438 13.04 -5.93 -21.08
C PHE A 438 12.60 -7.06 -22.02
N ALA A 439 12.72 -6.81 -23.32
CA ALA A 439 12.43 -7.79 -24.35
C ALA A 439 13.35 -9.02 -24.23
N GLY A 440 12.75 -10.22 -24.21
CA GLY A 440 13.50 -11.49 -24.15
C GLY A 440 14.04 -11.85 -22.76
N VAL A 441 13.79 -11.04 -21.73
CA VAL A 441 14.23 -11.28 -20.36
C VAL A 441 13.10 -11.94 -19.57
N GLY A 442 13.45 -13.01 -18.84
CA GLY A 442 12.54 -13.73 -17.93
C GLY A 442 12.49 -13.11 -16.53
N HIS A 443 12.31 -13.94 -15.51
CA HIS A 443 12.13 -13.49 -14.12
C HIS A 443 13.27 -12.62 -13.59
N ASN A 444 14.52 -12.91 -13.96
CA ASN A 444 15.72 -12.21 -13.48
C ASN A 444 15.93 -10.82 -14.12
N SER A 445 14.87 -10.03 -14.24
CA SER A 445 14.91 -8.68 -14.81
C SER A 445 15.67 -7.65 -13.96
N TRP A 446 15.99 -7.99 -12.72
CA TRP A 446 16.87 -7.21 -11.85
C TRP A 446 18.32 -7.14 -12.35
N ASP A 447 18.82 -8.17 -13.04
CA ASP A 447 20.19 -8.15 -13.59
C ASP A 447 20.37 -7.00 -14.59
N PRO A 448 19.56 -6.86 -15.66
CA PRO A 448 19.66 -5.70 -16.55
C PRO A 448 19.18 -4.39 -15.91
N ALA A 449 18.23 -4.42 -14.97
CA ALA A 449 17.76 -3.21 -14.28
C ALA A 449 18.88 -2.53 -13.47
N TYR A 450 19.54 -3.26 -12.57
CA TYR A 450 20.61 -2.68 -11.74
C TYR A 450 21.90 -2.38 -12.53
N ASN A 451 22.08 -2.99 -13.70
CA ASN A 451 23.14 -2.63 -14.66
C ASN A 451 22.75 -1.48 -15.62
N THR A 452 21.58 -0.87 -15.44
CA THR A 452 21.20 0.33 -16.20
C THR A 452 21.86 1.55 -15.56
N ASP A 453 22.97 2.06 -16.13
CA ASP A 453 23.72 3.20 -15.55
C ASP A 453 22.85 4.42 -15.22
N SER A 454 21.84 4.69 -16.06
CA SER A 454 20.92 5.81 -15.83
C SER A 454 20.02 5.62 -14.62
N LEU A 455 19.82 4.40 -14.13
CA LEU A 455 19.01 4.12 -12.93
C LEU A 455 19.60 4.83 -11.72
N TRP A 456 20.88 4.60 -11.42
CA TRP A 456 21.55 5.16 -10.25
C TRP A 456 21.63 6.69 -10.32
N THR A 457 21.93 7.22 -11.51
CA THR A 457 21.93 8.67 -11.73
C THR A 457 20.54 9.27 -11.54
N TRP A 458 19.50 8.63 -12.09
CA TRP A 458 18.12 9.07 -11.91
C TRP A 458 17.68 9.01 -10.45
N LEU A 459 18.01 7.91 -9.76
CA LEU A 459 17.64 7.68 -8.36
C LEU A 459 18.21 8.77 -7.47
N LEU A 460 19.52 9.01 -7.56
CA LEU A 460 20.25 9.97 -6.72
C LEU A 460 19.92 11.44 -7.00
N LEU A 461 19.21 11.73 -8.10
CA LEU A 461 18.70 13.07 -8.42
C LEU A 461 17.33 13.36 -7.80
N GLN A 462 16.62 12.35 -7.29
CA GLN A 462 15.31 12.57 -6.67
C GLN A 462 15.50 13.10 -5.25
N GLN A 463 14.59 13.99 -4.84
CA GLN A 463 14.53 14.51 -3.47
C GLN A 463 13.09 14.90 -3.14
N ILE A 464 12.73 14.86 -1.86
CA ILE A 464 11.45 15.34 -1.34
C ILE A 464 11.67 16.49 -0.37
N ASP A 465 10.66 17.35 -0.22
CA ASP A 465 10.64 18.32 0.87
C ASP A 465 10.36 17.59 2.18
N VAL A 466 11.36 17.46 3.04
CA VAL A 466 11.20 16.83 4.37
C VAL A 466 10.43 17.78 5.27
N VAL A 467 9.16 17.48 5.49
CA VAL A 467 8.39 18.09 6.58
C VAL A 467 8.72 17.31 7.85
N ALA A 468 9.30 17.98 8.85
CA ALA A 468 9.70 17.31 10.10
C ALA A 468 8.47 16.66 10.77
N VAL A 469 8.47 15.33 10.84
CA VAL A 469 7.46 14.56 11.58
C VAL A 469 7.84 14.63 13.07
N GLY A 470 7.06 15.37 13.86
CA GLY A 470 7.16 15.30 15.32
C GLY A 470 6.62 13.96 15.83
N GLU A 471 7.25 13.42 16.88
CA GLU A 471 6.79 12.21 17.58
C GLU A 471 5.29 12.28 17.90
N ASN A 472 4.54 11.27 17.47
CA ASN A 472 3.15 10.99 17.83
C ASN A 472 2.13 12.13 17.67
N GLU A 473 2.09 12.75 16.50
CA GLU A 473 0.81 13.18 15.93
C GLU A 473 0.66 12.52 14.57
N LEU A 474 -0.46 11.80 14.37
CA LEU A 474 -0.97 11.49 13.05
C LEU A 474 -0.89 12.78 12.24
N VAL A 475 -0.10 12.75 11.18
CA VAL A 475 0.13 13.90 10.33
C VAL A 475 -1.21 14.31 9.71
N SER A 476 -1.87 15.28 10.35
CA SER A 476 -3.00 16.03 9.82
C SER A 476 -2.44 17.01 8.79
N PHE A 477 -2.49 16.64 7.52
CA PHE A 477 -2.45 17.56 6.39
C PHE A 477 -3.65 17.17 5.52
N GLN A 478 -4.59 18.05 5.19
CA GLN A 478 -4.36 19.30 4.46
C GLN A 478 -5.37 20.37 4.87
N ASP A 479 -5.01 21.65 4.77
CA ASP A 479 -5.98 22.77 4.75
C ASP A 479 -6.96 22.65 3.56
N SER A 480 -8.15 23.25 3.67
CA SER A 480 -9.09 23.40 2.55
C SER A 480 -8.35 23.92 1.31
N SER A 481 -8.57 23.30 0.15
CA SER A 481 -7.82 23.60 -1.08
C SER A 481 -8.73 23.66 -2.30
N LEU A 482 -8.32 24.40 -3.33
CA LEU A 482 -9.01 24.48 -4.62
C LEU A 482 -8.06 23.99 -5.73
N LYS A 483 -8.48 23.06 -6.57
CA LYS A 483 -7.66 22.53 -7.67
C LYS A 483 -7.86 23.29 -8.97
N ASN A 484 -6.94 23.10 -9.92
CA ASN A 484 -7.08 23.58 -11.29
C ASN A 484 -8.29 22.91 -11.97
N ASN A 485 -9.04 23.67 -12.76
CA ASN A 485 -10.17 23.13 -13.50
C ASN A 485 -9.68 22.27 -14.68
N TYR A 486 -10.35 21.16 -14.96
CA TYR A 486 -10.06 20.30 -16.12
C TYR A 486 -11.31 19.97 -16.93
N PRO A 487 -11.29 20.10 -18.28
CA PRO A 487 -10.19 20.63 -19.10
C PRO A 487 -10.03 22.16 -19.00
N ASN A 488 -8.79 22.65 -19.15
CA ASN A 488 -8.47 24.08 -19.34
C ASN A 488 -7.50 24.23 -20.53
N PRO A 489 -7.92 24.77 -21.69
CA PRO A 489 -9.17 25.49 -21.94
C PRO A 489 -10.44 24.63 -21.89
N ALA A 490 -11.51 25.16 -21.29
CA ALA A 490 -12.82 24.53 -21.16
C ALA A 490 -13.63 24.63 -22.47
N ASN A 491 -14.33 23.57 -22.88
CA ASN A 491 -15.24 23.59 -24.04
C ASN A 491 -16.37 22.53 -23.95
N PRO A 492 -17.66 22.93 -23.82
CA PRO A 492 -18.15 24.20 -23.28
C PRO A 492 -18.12 24.23 -21.74
N GLY A 493 -17.63 23.17 -21.10
CA GLY A 493 -17.59 23.06 -19.65
C GLY A 493 -16.26 22.54 -19.10
N THR A 494 -16.15 22.57 -17.78
CA THR A 494 -14.98 22.11 -17.01
C THR A 494 -15.42 21.63 -15.64
N ILE A 495 -14.69 20.65 -15.13
CA ILE A 495 -14.80 20.20 -13.75
C ILE A 495 -13.91 21.09 -12.88
N ILE A 496 -14.42 21.47 -11.71
CA ILE A 496 -13.69 22.18 -10.66
C ILE A 496 -13.74 21.30 -9.41
N GLU A 497 -12.60 21.09 -8.79
CA GLU A 497 -12.44 20.23 -7.62
C GLU A 497 -11.89 21.03 -6.45
N TRP A 498 -12.34 20.74 -5.25
CA TRP A 498 -11.85 21.34 -4.01
C TRP A 498 -11.93 20.36 -2.84
N THR A 499 -11.11 20.60 -1.84
CA THR A 499 -11.07 19.83 -0.59
C THR A 499 -11.52 20.73 0.55
N ILE A 500 -12.36 20.23 1.44
CA ILE A 500 -12.69 20.86 2.72
C ILE A 500 -12.00 20.09 3.83
N SER A 501 -11.20 20.78 4.63
CA SER A 501 -10.45 20.18 5.73
C SER A 501 -11.17 20.27 7.06
N ASP A 502 -10.85 19.31 7.93
CA ASP A 502 -11.00 19.26 9.39
C ASP A 502 -11.95 20.29 10.03
N THR A 503 -13.17 19.83 10.37
CA THR A 503 -13.76 19.95 11.72
C THR A 503 -15.02 19.09 11.82
N ASP A 504 -15.32 18.58 13.02
CA ASP A 504 -16.55 17.85 13.41
C ASP A 504 -17.89 18.58 13.17
N ASN A 505 -17.86 19.81 12.64
CA ASN A 505 -19.02 20.63 12.30
C ASN A 505 -18.94 21.04 10.82
N GLY A 506 -20.05 20.97 10.08
CA GLY A 506 -20.12 21.40 8.69
C GLY A 506 -19.70 22.88 8.52
N LYS A 507 -18.98 23.18 7.44
CA LYS A 507 -18.53 24.53 7.07
C LYS A 507 -19.38 25.07 5.93
N HIS A 508 -19.62 26.38 5.93
CA HIS A 508 -20.36 27.02 4.86
C HIS A 508 -19.47 27.25 3.64
N VAL A 509 -19.66 26.45 2.59
CA VAL A 509 -18.83 26.50 1.38
C VAL A 509 -19.53 27.21 0.25
N LYS A 510 -18.81 28.14 -0.37
CA LYS A 510 -19.26 28.90 -1.53
C LYS A 510 -18.23 28.83 -2.66
N LEU A 511 -18.65 28.37 -3.83
CA LEU A 511 -17.85 28.33 -5.04
C LEU A 511 -18.54 29.15 -6.13
N GLU A 512 -17.88 30.21 -6.60
CA GLU A 512 -18.44 31.18 -7.53
C GLU A 512 -17.53 31.42 -8.74
N ILE A 513 -18.15 31.68 -9.89
CA ILE A 513 -17.52 32.10 -11.14
C ILE A 513 -17.69 33.61 -11.31
N PHE A 514 -16.61 34.27 -11.69
CA PHE A 514 -16.52 35.71 -11.96
C PHE A 514 -15.94 35.96 -13.35
N ASP A 515 -16.33 37.07 -13.97
CA ASP A 515 -15.63 37.59 -15.14
C ASP A 515 -14.30 38.25 -14.74
N ILE A 516 -13.47 38.62 -15.72
CA ILE A 516 -12.18 39.28 -15.48
C ILE A 516 -12.28 40.66 -14.78
N LEU A 517 -13.48 41.25 -14.71
CA LEU A 517 -13.73 42.50 -14.00
C LEU A 517 -14.20 42.24 -12.56
N GLY A 518 -14.27 40.97 -12.14
CA GLY A 518 -14.71 40.56 -10.81
C GLY A 518 -16.22 40.56 -10.61
N LYS A 519 -17.02 40.66 -11.68
CA LYS A 519 -18.47 40.56 -11.60
C LYS A 519 -18.89 39.09 -11.50
N SER A 520 -19.74 38.75 -10.54
CA SER A 520 -20.28 37.39 -10.41
C SER A 520 -21.07 37.00 -11.65
N VAL A 521 -20.78 35.80 -12.15
CA VAL A 521 -21.34 35.17 -13.35
C VAL A 521 -22.24 34.01 -12.96
N ARG A 522 -21.80 33.18 -12.00
CA ARG A 522 -22.54 32.02 -11.53
C ARG A 522 -22.13 31.60 -10.13
N SER A 523 -23.09 31.26 -9.28
CA SER A 523 -22.85 30.52 -8.04
C SER A 523 -22.98 29.03 -8.32
N LEU A 524 -21.89 28.27 -8.18
CA LEU A 524 -21.90 26.83 -8.39
C LEU A 524 -22.32 26.09 -7.12
N ILE A 525 -21.81 26.55 -5.97
CA ILE A 525 -22.08 25.98 -4.64
C ILE A 525 -22.29 27.12 -3.65
N ASN A 526 -23.22 26.94 -2.71
CA ASN A 526 -23.48 27.84 -1.58
C ASN A 526 -24.25 27.06 -0.49
N LYS A 527 -23.59 26.16 0.23
CA LYS A 527 -24.21 25.25 1.21
C LYS A 527 -23.19 24.78 2.25
N GLU A 528 -23.70 24.19 3.33
CA GLU A 528 -22.87 23.45 4.30
C GLU A 528 -22.25 22.22 3.64
N GLN A 529 -20.95 22.01 3.88
CA GLN A 529 -20.19 20.84 3.48
C GLN A 529 -19.28 20.39 4.62
N TYR A 530 -19.14 19.08 4.79
CA TYR A 530 -18.26 18.47 5.78
C TYR A 530 -16.86 18.28 5.19
N SER A 531 -15.94 17.74 5.98
CA SER A 531 -14.64 17.31 5.47
C SER A 531 -14.80 16.39 4.25
N GLY A 532 -13.92 16.53 3.27
CA GLY A 532 -13.90 15.69 2.09
C GLY A 532 -13.61 16.43 0.79
N ASN A 533 -13.50 15.65 -0.28
CA ASN A 533 -13.24 16.12 -1.64
C ASN A 533 -14.56 16.31 -2.41
N TYR A 534 -14.66 17.41 -3.13
CA TYR A 534 -15.87 17.79 -3.85
C TYR A 534 -15.55 18.19 -5.28
N THR A 535 -16.47 17.90 -6.18
CA THR A 535 -16.36 18.28 -7.59
C THR A 535 -17.65 18.95 -8.07
N VAL A 536 -17.54 19.86 -9.02
CA VAL A 536 -18.69 20.47 -9.70
C VAL A 536 -18.35 20.76 -11.16
N ASN A 537 -19.31 20.53 -12.05
CA ASN A 537 -19.20 20.89 -13.46
C ASN A 537 -19.76 22.30 -13.70
N TRP A 538 -18.97 23.18 -14.31
CA TRP A 538 -19.47 24.43 -14.89
C TRP A 538 -19.62 24.27 -16.40
N ASP A 539 -20.83 24.46 -16.91
CA ASP A 539 -21.22 24.25 -18.33
C ASP A 539 -21.10 25.51 -19.21
N GLY A 540 -20.38 26.53 -18.76
CA GLY A 540 -20.22 27.78 -19.51
C GLY A 540 -21.48 28.66 -19.56
N ARG A 541 -22.41 28.50 -18.61
CA ARG A 541 -23.61 29.37 -18.47
C ARG A 541 -23.57 30.20 -17.19
N ASN A 542 -24.27 31.34 -17.20
CA ASN A 542 -24.53 32.17 -16.02
C ASN A 542 -25.76 31.67 -15.23
N ASP A 543 -26.09 32.30 -14.11
CA ASP A 543 -27.24 31.94 -13.27
C ASP A 543 -28.61 32.03 -13.99
N ALA A 544 -28.71 32.78 -15.09
CA ALA A 544 -29.91 32.85 -15.92
C ALA A 544 -30.00 31.72 -16.96
N GLY A 545 -29.06 30.76 -16.94
CA GLY A 545 -28.97 29.66 -17.90
C GLY A 545 -28.50 30.09 -19.30
N LEU A 546 -28.03 31.32 -19.47
CA LEU A 546 -27.53 31.84 -20.74
C LEU A 546 -26.04 31.53 -20.88
N THR A 547 -25.61 31.13 -22.07
CA THR A 547 -24.20 30.88 -22.36
C THR A 547 -23.39 32.16 -22.27
N VAL A 548 -22.21 32.08 -21.65
CA VAL A 548 -21.31 33.22 -21.53
C VAL A 548 -20.37 33.32 -22.75
N PRO A 549 -19.77 34.49 -23.04
CA PRO A 549 -18.79 34.62 -24.12
C PRO A 549 -17.53 33.77 -23.90
N ALA A 550 -16.84 33.37 -24.97
CA ALA A 550 -15.49 32.80 -24.85
C ALA A 550 -14.55 33.83 -24.23
N GLY A 551 -13.62 33.40 -23.37
CA GLY A 551 -12.75 34.31 -22.63
C GLY A 551 -12.25 33.74 -21.32
N ALA A 552 -11.50 34.55 -20.58
CA ALA A 552 -11.03 34.19 -19.25
C ALA A 552 -12.11 34.45 -18.19
N TYR A 553 -12.21 33.54 -17.23
CA TYR A 553 -13.05 33.64 -16.04
C TYR A 553 -12.22 33.27 -14.81
N ILE A 554 -12.69 33.67 -13.64
CA ILE A 554 -12.07 33.34 -12.35
C ILE A 554 -13.08 32.54 -11.55
N TYR A 555 -12.67 31.44 -10.94
CA TYR A 555 -13.46 30.73 -9.95
C TYR A 555 -12.80 30.85 -8.58
N ARG A 556 -13.62 30.98 -7.55
CA ARG A 556 -13.15 31.26 -6.18
C ARG A 556 -13.89 30.39 -5.18
N LEU A 557 -13.11 29.77 -4.31
CA LEU A 557 -13.60 29.02 -3.16
C LEU A 557 -13.60 29.91 -1.92
N GLN A 558 -14.71 29.89 -1.19
CA GLN A 558 -14.83 30.47 0.14
C GLN A 558 -15.33 29.42 1.12
N VAL A 559 -14.78 29.43 2.32
CA VAL A 559 -15.17 28.56 3.43
C VAL A 559 -15.40 29.46 4.65
N ASP A 560 -16.60 29.40 5.24
CA ASP A 560 -17.04 30.26 6.35
C ASP A 560 -16.83 31.76 6.10
N GLY A 561 -16.92 32.17 4.84
CA GLY A 561 -16.74 33.57 4.40
C GLY A 561 -15.29 33.98 4.15
N GLU A 562 -14.30 33.14 4.46
CA GLU A 562 -12.90 33.37 4.13
C GLU A 562 -12.59 32.86 2.71
N ILE A 563 -11.79 33.63 1.96
CA ILE A 563 -11.34 33.22 0.62
C ILE A 563 -10.17 32.27 0.78
N ILE A 564 -10.37 31.02 0.40
CA ILE A 564 -9.33 29.99 0.45
C ILE A 564 -8.39 30.14 -0.76
N ASP A 565 -8.94 30.17 -1.97
CA ASP A 565 -8.16 30.30 -3.20
C ASP A 565 -9.02 30.85 -4.36
N SER A 566 -8.37 31.34 -5.43
CA SER A 566 -8.98 31.78 -6.67
C SER A 566 -8.14 31.40 -7.87
N ARG A 567 -8.76 30.76 -8.86
CA ARG A 567 -8.07 30.22 -10.05
C ARG A 567 -8.76 30.65 -11.35
N LYS A 568 -8.08 30.43 -12.49
CA LYS A 568 -8.50 30.96 -13.80
C LYS A 568 -8.97 29.84 -14.73
N ILE A 569 -10.16 30.03 -15.30
CA ILE A 569 -10.68 29.22 -16.41
C ILE A 569 -10.48 29.98 -17.71
N LEU A 570 -9.98 29.31 -18.76
CA LEU A 570 -10.05 29.80 -20.13
C LEU A 570 -11.17 29.06 -20.86
N LEU A 571 -12.28 29.74 -21.16
CA LEU A 571 -13.40 29.16 -21.89
C LEU A 571 -13.23 29.40 -23.40
N VAL A 572 -13.22 28.33 -24.18
CA VAL A 572 -13.22 28.36 -25.66
C VAL A 572 -14.53 27.78 -26.20
N LYS A 573 -14.89 28.14 -27.42
CA LYS A 573 -16.12 27.71 -28.10
C LYS A 573 -15.78 26.95 -29.37
#